data_AF-A0AAV4ZVK0-F1
#
_entry.id   AF-A0AAV4ZVK0-F1
#
_cell.length_a   1.000
_cell.length_b   1.000
_cell.length_c   1.000
_cell.angle_alpha   90.00
_cell.angle_beta   90.00
_cell.angle_gamma   90.00
#
_symmetry.space_group_name_H-M   'P 1'
#
loop_
_entity.id
_entity.type
_entity.pdbx_description
1 polymer ?
#
loop_
_entity_poly.entity_id
_entity_poly.type
_entity_poly.pdbx_seq_one_letter_code
_entity_poly.pdbx_strand_id
1 'polypeptide(L)'
;MSDTTSKISEAAEPDYDRLLRANLERVFNERDAERRAAALAELFVEEPVMYEPDNVVQGRDAISAVAGALLDRFGPIFRFTPAGTAVGHHGFGSLQWQAGDEGGSVTVTGSDVAEVVHGRIARLWVLLNPPEA
;
A
#
# COMPACT_ATOMS: atom_id res chain seq x y z
N MET A 1 -15.85 19.14 -42.95
CA MET A 1 -15.64 19.73 -41.61
C MET A 1 -15.41 18.55 -40.68
N SER A 2 -14.15 18.25 -40.41
CA SER A 2 -13.73 17.14 -39.57
C SER A 2 -13.88 17.54 -38.11
N ASP A 3 -14.76 16.88 -37.37
CA ASP A 3 -14.67 16.85 -35.91
C ASP A 3 -14.15 15.48 -35.50
N THR A 4 -12.82 15.38 -35.52
CA THR A 4 -12.09 14.36 -34.77
C THR A 4 -12.20 14.75 -33.30
N THR A 5 -13.30 14.40 -32.66
CA THR A 5 -13.30 14.24 -31.20
C THR A 5 -12.41 13.04 -30.93
N SER A 6 -11.13 13.32 -30.73
CA SER A 6 -10.16 12.37 -30.23
C SER A 6 -10.72 11.89 -28.89
N LYS A 7 -11.24 10.66 -28.88
CA LYS A 7 -11.51 9.95 -27.62
C LYS A 7 -10.15 9.77 -26.97
N ILE A 8 -9.76 10.72 -26.12
CA ILE A 8 -8.82 10.41 -25.05
C ILE A 8 -9.50 9.26 -24.32
N SER A 9 -9.00 8.05 -24.52
CA SER A 9 -9.32 6.95 -23.63
C SER A 9 -8.97 7.47 -22.24
N GLU A 10 -9.98 7.80 -21.42
CA GLU A 10 -9.76 7.78 -19.97
C GLU A 10 -9.11 6.42 -19.70
N ALA A 11 -7.89 6.44 -19.17
CA ALA A 11 -7.28 5.21 -18.71
C ALA A 11 -8.30 4.58 -17.74
N ALA A 12 -8.66 3.32 -17.96
CA ALA A 12 -9.62 2.64 -17.11
C ALA A 12 -9.25 2.86 -15.64
N GLU A 13 -10.25 3.16 -14.80
CA GLU A 13 -10.04 3.34 -13.36
C GLU A 13 -9.21 2.17 -12.81
N PRO A 14 -8.14 2.44 -12.04
CA PRO A 14 -7.31 1.39 -11.45
C PRO A 14 -8.14 0.43 -10.60
N ASP A 15 -7.72 -0.84 -10.58
CA ASP A 15 -8.21 -1.80 -9.61
C ASP A 15 -7.56 -1.54 -8.25
N TYR A 16 -8.18 -0.67 -7.45
CA TYR A 16 -7.68 -0.26 -6.14
C TYR A 16 -7.57 -1.42 -5.15
N ASP A 17 -8.50 -2.38 -5.20
CA ASP A 17 -8.48 -3.55 -4.32
C ASP A 17 -7.27 -4.44 -4.62
N ARG A 18 -7.06 -4.75 -5.91
CA ARG A 18 -5.87 -5.49 -6.32
C ARG A 18 -4.58 -4.75 -5.94
N LEU A 19 -4.51 -3.44 -6.20
CA LEU A 19 -3.30 -2.65 -5.97
C LEU A 19 -2.93 -2.59 -4.48
N LEU A 20 -3.88 -2.24 -3.60
CA LEU A 20 -3.61 -2.07 -2.18
C LEU A 20 -3.42 -3.40 -1.44
N ARG A 21 -4.11 -4.46 -1.84
CA ARG A 21 -3.83 -5.81 -1.32
C ARG A 21 -2.47 -6.32 -1.74
N ALA A 22 -2.07 -6.06 -2.99
CA ALA A 22 -0.73 -6.40 -3.46
C ALA A 22 0.36 -5.62 -2.71
N ASN A 23 0.13 -4.34 -2.39
CA ASN A 23 1.02 -3.57 -1.52
C ASN A 23 1.13 -4.22 -0.13
N LEU A 24 0.00 -4.49 0.53
CA LEU A 24 -0.01 -5.07 1.86
C LEU A 24 0.72 -6.41 1.91
N GLU A 25 0.49 -7.29 0.93
CA GLU A 25 1.09 -8.63 0.91
C GLU A 25 2.54 -8.65 0.41
N ARG A 26 2.84 -7.97 -0.71
CA ARG A 26 4.12 -8.10 -1.40
C ARG A 26 5.16 -7.06 -0.95
N VAL A 27 4.73 -6.04 -0.20
CA VAL A 27 5.64 -5.05 0.39
C VAL A 27 5.68 -5.19 1.91
N PHE A 28 4.53 -5.11 2.59
CA PHE A 28 4.49 -5.05 4.05
C PHE A 28 4.47 -6.43 4.75
N ASN A 29 4.15 -7.52 4.05
CA ASN A 29 4.31 -8.90 4.53
C ASN A 29 5.51 -9.63 3.93
N GLU A 30 6.24 -9.04 2.98
CA GLU A 30 7.37 -9.68 2.31
C GLU A 30 8.66 -9.50 3.11
N ARG A 31 9.29 -10.62 3.51
CA ARG A 31 10.54 -10.62 4.28
C ARG A 31 11.76 -10.57 3.37
N ASP A 32 11.68 -11.15 2.19
CA ASP A 32 12.78 -11.15 1.23
C ASP A 32 12.95 -9.75 0.60
N ALA A 33 14.13 -9.17 0.78
CA ALA A 33 14.40 -7.80 0.34
C ALA A 33 14.35 -7.62 -1.18
N GLU A 34 14.78 -8.62 -1.95
CA GLU A 34 14.81 -8.55 -3.41
C GLU A 34 13.39 -8.66 -3.98
N ARG A 35 12.58 -9.58 -3.45
CA ARG A 35 11.16 -9.71 -3.80
C ARG A 35 10.36 -8.46 -3.46
N ARG A 36 10.65 -7.85 -2.31
CA ARG A 36 10.03 -6.58 -1.90
C ARG A 36 10.42 -5.42 -2.82
N ALA A 37 11.70 -5.32 -3.19
CA ALA A 37 12.17 -4.32 -4.16
C ALA A 37 11.49 -4.49 -5.54
N ALA A 38 11.34 -5.72 -6.01
CA ALA A 38 10.62 -6.01 -7.26
C ALA A 38 9.13 -5.61 -7.16
N ALA A 39 8.47 -5.89 -6.03
CA ALA A 39 7.09 -5.46 -5.80
C ALA A 39 6.96 -3.93 -5.78
N LEU A 40 7.89 -3.21 -5.13
CA LEU A 40 7.90 -1.74 -5.12
C LEU A 40 8.07 -1.16 -6.53
N ALA A 41 8.96 -1.75 -7.36
CA ALA A 41 9.15 -1.32 -8.74
C ALA A 41 7.88 -1.53 -9.61
N GLU A 42 7.08 -2.55 -9.30
CA GLU A 42 5.79 -2.80 -9.95
C GLU A 42 4.69 -1.84 -9.45
N LEU A 43 4.54 -1.70 -8.13
CA LEU A 43 3.36 -1.11 -7.53
C LEU A 43 3.46 0.41 -7.32
N PHE A 44 4.67 0.96 -7.21
CA PHE A 44 4.88 2.40 -6.93
C PHE A 44 5.44 3.13 -8.14
N VAL A 45 5.27 4.46 -8.18
CA VAL A 45 6.04 5.34 -9.07
C VAL A 45 7.53 5.31 -8.72
N GLU A 46 8.40 5.92 -9.54
CA GLU A 46 9.86 5.90 -9.33
C GLU A 46 10.27 6.57 -8.01
N GLU A 47 9.65 7.70 -7.71
CA GLU A 47 9.92 8.52 -6.51
C GLU A 47 8.65 8.64 -5.64
N PRO A 48 8.21 7.57 -4.96
CA PRO A 48 7.03 7.62 -4.11
C PRO A 48 7.34 8.29 -2.78
N VAL A 49 6.29 8.79 -2.12
CA VAL A 49 6.38 9.27 -0.74
C VAL A 49 5.38 8.53 0.14
N MET A 50 5.87 7.92 1.21
CA MET A 50 5.04 7.32 2.26
C MET A 50 5.05 8.20 3.50
N TYR A 51 3.88 8.41 4.08
CA TYR A 51 3.67 9.12 5.33
C TYR A 51 3.22 8.10 6.37
N GLU A 52 4.07 7.80 7.33
CA GLU A 52 3.73 7.01 8.51
C GLU A 52 3.56 7.94 9.73
N PRO A 53 2.96 7.47 10.85
CA PRO A 53 2.66 8.34 11.99
C PRO A 53 3.85 9.17 12.49
N ASP A 54 5.05 8.60 12.44
CA ASP A 54 6.26 9.19 13.00
C ASP A 54 7.21 9.78 11.94
N ASN A 55 6.96 9.59 10.64
CA ASN A 55 7.95 9.93 9.62
C ASN A 55 7.38 10.15 8.20
N VAL A 56 8.19 10.85 7.38
CA VAL A 56 8.00 10.97 5.93
C VAL A 56 9.12 10.22 5.23
N VAL A 57 8.77 9.21 4.44
CA VAL A 57 9.69 8.26 3.82
C VAL A 57 9.68 8.47 2.31
N GLN A 58 10.83 8.84 1.75
CA GLN A 58 10.96 9.18 0.33
C GLN A 58 11.72 8.10 -0.43
N GLY A 59 11.15 7.64 -1.55
CA GLY A 59 11.78 6.67 -2.44
C GLY A 59 11.46 5.21 -2.09
N ARG A 60 11.50 4.36 -3.12
CA ARG A 60 11.20 2.92 -3.00
C ARG A 60 12.14 2.22 -2.02
N ASP A 61 13.43 2.52 -2.07
CA ASP A 61 14.43 1.87 -1.21
C ASP A 61 14.18 2.16 0.28
N ALA A 62 13.82 3.41 0.60
CA ALA A 62 13.49 3.80 1.97
C ALA A 62 12.22 3.12 2.46
N ILE A 63 11.18 3.02 1.62
CA ILE A 63 9.95 2.27 1.95
C ILE A 63 10.26 0.78 2.16
N SER A 64 11.10 0.18 1.31
CA SER A 64 11.53 -1.21 1.45
C SER A 64 12.24 -1.46 2.79
N ALA A 65 13.10 -0.52 3.21
CA ALA A 65 13.81 -0.60 4.47
C ALA A 65 12.86 -0.51 5.68
N VAL A 66 11.87 0.39 5.63
CA VAL A 66 10.85 0.51 6.68
C VAL A 66 10.04 -0.77 6.81
N ALA A 67 9.52 -1.30 5.70
CA ALA A 67 8.73 -2.54 5.70
C ALA A 67 9.54 -3.74 6.22
N GLY A 68 10.81 -3.88 5.81
CA GLY A 68 11.69 -4.94 6.33
C GLY A 68 11.93 -4.81 7.83
N ALA A 69 12.30 -3.61 8.30
CA ALA A 69 12.55 -3.36 9.71
C ALA A 69 11.30 -3.57 10.58
N LEU A 70 10.10 -3.29 10.04
CA LEU A 70 8.83 -3.54 10.72
C LEU A 70 8.63 -5.04 10.98
N LEU A 71 8.84 -5.88 9.96
CA LEU A 71 8.69 -7.33 10.07
C LEU A 71 9.76 -8.00 10.94
N ASP A 72 10.98 -7.44 10.97
CA ASP A 72 12.05 -7.92 11.86
C ASP A 72 11.71 -7.68 13.34
N ARG A 73 11.02 -6.57 13.66
CA ARG A 73 10.60 -6.26 15.04
C ARG A 73 9.52 -7.19 15.58
N PHE A 74 8.58 -7.61 14.74
CA PHE A 74 7.41 -8.38 15.19
C PHE A 74 7.60 -9.91 15.14
N GLY A 75 8.74 -10.40 14.64
CA GLY A 75 9.01 -11.84 14.56
C GLY A 75 8.33 -12.52 13.37
N PRO A 76 8.55 -13.84 13.17
CA PRO A 76 8.32 -14.52 11.89
C PRO A 76 6.86 -14.73 11.50
N ILE A 77 5.94 -14.75 12.47
CA ILE A 77 4.52 -15.08 12.27
C ILE A 77 3.60 -13.86 12.26
N PHE A 78 4.13 -12.66 12.49
CA PHE A 78 3.35 -11.42 12.42
C PHE A 78 2.98 -11.11 10.98
N ARG A 79 1.71 -10.78 10.73
CA ARG A 79 1.18 -10.47 9.40
C ARG A 79 0.15 -9.35 9.44
N PHE A 80 0.12 -8.57 8.36
CA PHE A 80 -0.96 -7.64 8.03
C PHE A 80 -2.01 -8.35 7.19
N THR A 81 -3.29 -8.24 7.55
CA THR A 81 -4.42 -8.86 6.86
C THR A 81 -5.42 -7.78 6.44
N PRO A 82 -5.92 -7.80 5.19
CA PRO A 82 -6.99 -6.90 4.76
C PRO A 82 -8.25 -7.05 5.63
N ALA A 83 -8.82 -5.92 6.06
CA ALA A 83 -10.12 -5.85 6.70
C ALA A 83 -11.14 -5.33 5.68
N GLY A 84 -11.82 -6.26 4.99
CA GLY A 84 -12.74 -5.93 3.90
C GLY A 84 -12.05 -5.69 2.55
N THR A 85 -12.74 -5.01 1.64
CA THR A 85 -12.31 -4.71 0.26
C THR A 85 -11.84 -3.27 0.17
N ALA A 86 -10.74 -3.02 -0.54
CA ALA A 86 -10.30 -1.66 -0.77
C ALA A 86 -11.31 -0.91 -1.65
N VAL A 87 -11.50 0.37 -1.37
CA VAL A 87 -12.40 1.25 -2.12
C VAL A 87 -11.59 2.40 -2.72
N GLY A 88 -12.02 2.91 -3.87
CA GLY A 88 -11.34 4.03 -4.50
C GLY A 88 -12.02 4.55 -5.75
N HIS A 89 -11.62 5.76 -6.15
CA HIS A 89 -12.03 6.44 -7.38
C HIS A 89 -11.10 7.65 -7.63
N HIS A 90 -11.00 8.14 -8.86
CA HIS A 90 -10.30 9.40 -9.19
C HIS A 90 -8.86 9.46 -8.67
N GLY A 91 -8.14 8.33 -8.68
CA GLY A 91 -6.77 8.22 -8.17
C GLY A 91 -6.65 8.16 -6.64
N PHE A 92 -7.75 8.07 -5.89
CA PHE A 92 -7.73 7.91 -4.44
C PHE A 92 -8.20 6.51 -4.06
N GLY A 93 -7.40 5.77 -3.30
CA GLY A 93 -7.73 4.43 -2.81
C GLY A 93 -7.52 4.30 -1.30
N SER A 94 -8.30 3.44 -0.64
CA SER A 94 -8.17 3.16 0.79
C SER A 94 -8.39 1.67 1.07
N LEU A 95 -7.53 1.08 1.89
CA LEU A 95 -7.66 -0.29 2.39
C LEU A 95 -7.52 -0.31 3.91
N GLN A 96 -8.55 -0.80 4.60
CA GLN A 96 -8.45 -1.11 6.02
C GLN A 96 -7.69 -2.43 6.22
N TRP A 97 -6.93 -2.52 7.31
CA TRP A 97 -6.17 -3.71 7.66
C TRP A 97 -6.12 -3.91 9.17
N GLN A 98 -5.84 -5.15 9.55
CA GLN A 98 -5.53 -5.57 10.91
C GLN A 98 -4.19 -6.31 10.91
N ALA A 99 -3.44 -6.26 11.99
CA ALA A 99 -2.17 -6.96 12.11
C ALA A 99 -1.97 -7.60 13.47
N GLY A 100 -1.29 -8.75 13.48
CA GLY A 100 -1.04 -9.57 14.64
C GLY A 100 -0.34 -10.86 14.24
N ASP A 101 -0.05 -11.71 15.22
CA ASP A 101 0.47 -13.05 14.96
C ASP A 101 -0.59 -13.92 14.28
N GLU A 102 -0.18 -14.72 13.30
CA GLU A 102 -1.06 -15.63 12.60
C GLU A 102 -1.74 -16.62 13.59
N GLY A 103 -3.07 -16.62 13.61
CA GLY A 103 -3.87 -17.41 14.56
C GLY A 103 -3.98 -16.82 15.98
N GLY A 104 -3.36 -15.67 16.24
CA GLY A 104 -3.43 -14.92 17.49
C GLY A 104 -4.49 -13.82 17.50
N SER A 105 -4.45 -12.97 18.54
CA SER A 105 -5.28 -11.77 18.63
C SER A 105 -4.77 -10.66 17.72
N VAL A 106 -5.69 -9.81 17.25
CA VAL A 106 -5.33 -8.57 16.57
C VAL A 106 -4.58 -7.65 17.55
N THR A 107 -3.40 -7.21 17.15
CA THR A 107 -2.52 -6.33 17.95
C THR A 107 -2.73 -4.87 17.58
N VAL A 108 -2.94 -4.58 16.29
CA VAL A 108 -3.11 -3.23 15.76
C VAL A 108 -4.02 -3.25 14.55
N THR A 109 -4.81 -2.20 14.38
CA THR A 109 -5.60 -1.97 13.17
C THR A 109 -5.28 -0.62 12.57
N GLY A 110 -5.53 -0.48 11.28
CA GLY A 110 -5.21 0.74 10.57
C GLY A 110 -5.79 0.77 9.17
N SER A 111 -5.35 1.75 8.39
CA SER A 111 -5.70 1.89 7.00
C SER A 111 -4.53 2.44 6.20
N ASP A 112 -4.37 1.93 4.99
CA ASP A 112 -3.51 2.50 3.97
C ASP A 112 -4.37 3.31 3.01
N VAL A 113 -4.04 4.59 2.85
CA VAL A 113 -4.67 5.50 1.89
C VAL A 113 -3.64 5.85 0.82
N ALA A 114 -3.99 5.70 -0.46
CA ALA A 114 -3.06 5.93 -1.56
C ALA A 114 -3.58 6.98 -2.53
N GLU A 115 -2.65 7.83 -2.99
CA GLU A 115 -2.78 8.48 -4.28
C GLU A 115 -2.17 7.57 -5.35
N VAL A 116 -2.94 7.33 -6.40
CA VAL A 116 -2.62 6.43 -7.51
C VAL A 116 -2.55 7.23 -8.82
N VAL A 117 -1.40 7.16 -9.49
CA VAL A 117 -1.14 7.82 -10.76
C VAL A 117 -0.74 6.76 -11.79
N HIS A 118 -1.46 6.69 -12.91
CA HIS A 118 -1.25 5.69 -13.97
C HIS A 118 -1.21 4.24 -13.44
N GLY A 119 -2.07 3.93 -12.47
CA GLY A 119 -2.18 2.60 -11.86
C GLY A 119 -1.08 2.25 -10.86
N ARG A 120 -0.24 3.21 -10.44
CA ARG A 120 0.84 3.02 -9.45
C ARG A 120 0.70 3.98 -8.29
N ILE A 121 1.12 3.56 -7.10
CA ILE A 121 1.08 4.35 -5.88
C ILE A 121 2.14 5.46 -5.98
N ALA A 122 1.68 6.71 -5.93
CA ALA A 122 2.53 7.90 -5.88
C ALA A 122 2.75 8.37 -4.43
N ARG A 123 1.69 8.36 -3.64
CA ARG A 123 1.74 8.65 -2.21
C ARG A 123 0.97 7.62 -1.41
N LEU A 124 1.45 7.28 -0.23
CA LEU A 124 0.80 6.36 0.71
C LEU A 124 0.74 7.01 2.09
N TRP A 125 -0.41 7.01 2.74
CA TRP A 125 -0.58 7.40 4.14
C TRP A 125 -0.95 6.16 4.94
N VAL A 126 -0.18 5.87 5.97
CA VAL A 126 -0.46 4.81 6.93
C VAL A 126 -1.13 5.44 8.16
N LEU A 127 -2.38 5.07 8.39
CA LEU A 127 -3.19 5.55 9.51
C LEU A 127 -3.36 4.40 10.52
N LEU A 128 -2.98 4.62 11.77
CA LEU A 128 -3.24 3.68 12.85
C LEU A 128 -4.53 4.06 13.57
N ASN A 129 -5.39 3.08 13.82
CA ASN A 129 -6.55 3.30 14.68
C ASN A 129 -6.11 3.32 16.14
N PRO A 130 -6.85 4.04 17.02
CA PRO A 130 -6.64 3.90 18.46
C PRO A 130 -6.91 2.45 18.90
N PRO A 131 -6.28 1.99 20.00
CA PRO A 131 -6.62 0.71 20.61
C PRO A 131 -8.12 0.64 20.91
N GLU A 132 -8.75 -0.51 20.67
CA GLU A 132 -10.12 -0.73 21.14
C GLU A 132 -10.13 -0.67 22.67
N ALA A 133 -11.15 0.01 23.22
CA ALA A 133 -11.31 0.26 24.65
C ALA A 133 -11.85 -0.97 25.40
#